data_AF-A0A7V1C2B4-F1
#
_entry.id   AF-A0A7V1C2B4-F1
#
_cell.length_a   1.000
_cell.length_b   1.000
_cell.length_c   1.000
_cell.angle_alpha   90.00
_cell.angle_beta   90.00
_cell.angle_gamma   90.00
#
_symmetry.space_group_name_H-M   'P 1'
#
loop_
_entity.id
_entity.type
_entity.pdbx_description
1 polymer ?
#
loop_
_entity_poly.entity_id
_entity_poly.type
_entity_poly.pdbx_seq_one_letter_code
_entity_poly.pdbx_strand_id
1 'polypeptide(L)'
;MKKFGRSIMWIALLAIVLLTFLSILGAFYGAQEAKSFFNSIPLRGYWYGLAILLVVGFAVFGRLLRKPGLFMVHAGCLLVLAGGMWGSQAGHQLAERLLGTRKIPRGYIVIYEGQAEKNVLAEDFKHQLGELPFSIKLKDFRLEYYEADEKSVPQLHIETQEGQCLQLVARTGEQISLGEGKGRIKIINTFRNFKIRLDDGKKTVTDGEGPAENPAVEVEIERPDGTGYSRYVFER
;
A
#
# COMPACT_ATOMS: atom_id res chain seq x y z
N MET A 1 19.04 30.30 -38.72
CA MET A 1 18.02 29.24 -38.61
C MET A 1 16.74 29.73 -39.24
N LYS A 2 16.09 28.95 -40.13
CA LYS A 2 14.76 29.29 -40.66
C LYS A 2 13.77 29.39 -39.49
N LYS A 3 12.76 30.28 -39.57
CA LYS A 3 11.72 30.48 -38.52
C LYS A 3 11.18 29.14 -37.98
N PHE A 4 10.95 28.19 -38.88
CA PHE A 4 10.51 26.83 -38.58
C PHE A 4 11.41 26.05 -37.61
N GLY A 5 12.73 26.06 -37.83
CA GLY A 5 13.66 25.36 -36.92
C GLY A 5 13.71 25.99 -35.53
N ARG A 6 13.51 27.31 -35.42
CA ARG A 6 13.42 27.98 -34.12
C ARG A 6 12.16 27.57 -33.36
N SER A 7 11.02 27.43 -34.05
CA SER A 7 9.77 26.95 -33.43
C SER A 7 9.90 25.52 -32.91
N ILE A 8 10.48 24.60 -33.70
CA ILE A 8 10.71 23.20 -33.29
C ILE A 8 11.57 23.14 -32.02
N MET A 9 12.63 23.94 -31.96
CA MET A 9 13.51 23.99 -30.79
C MET A 9 12.76 24.43 -29.53
N TRP A 10 11.91 25.47 -29.63
CA TRP A 10 11.09 25.92 -28.48
C TRP A 10 10.08 24.87 -28.04
N ILE A 11 9.42 24.19 -28.99
CA ILE A 11 8.48 23.11 -28.68
C ILE A 11 9.21 21.96 -27.96
N ALA A 12 10.42 21.62 -28.39
CA ALA A 12 11.24 20.59 -27.74
C ALA A 12 11.63 20.98 -26.32
N LEU A 13 12.07 22.21 -26.10
CA LEU A 13 12.38 22.71 -24.76
C LEU A 13 11.14 22.65 -23.85
N LEU A 14 9.98 23.09 -24.34
CA LEU A 14 8.73 23.05 -23.56
C LEU A 14 8.32 21.61 -23.25
N ALA A 15 8.45 20.69 -24.21
CA ALA A 15 8.16 19.28 -24.01
C ALA A 15 9.08 18.67 -22.93
N ILE A 16 10.36 19.02 -22.90
CA ILE A 16 11.31 18.57 -21.88
C ILE A 16 10.97 19.16 -20.51
N VAL A 17 10.67 20.46 -20.41
CA VAL A 17 10.26 21.08 -19.15
C VAL A 17 9.01 20.41 -18.58
N LEU A 18 8.02 20.13 -19.44
CA LEU A 18 6.83 19.40 -19.06
C LEU A 18 7.18 17.98 -18.57
N LEU A 19 8.05 17.27 -19.28
CA LEU A 19 8.50 15.92 -18.87
C LEU A 19 9.13 15.94 -17.48
N THR A 20 9.96 16.92 -17.19
CA THR A 20 10.60 17.07 -15.87
C THR A 20 9.55 17.19 -14.77
N PHE A 21 8.54 18.06 -14.96
CA PHE A 21 7.46 18.23 -13.99
C PHE A 21 6.63 16.94 -13.81
N LEU A 22 6.28 16.29 -14.92
CA LEU A 22 5.56 15.01 -14.88
C LEU A 22 6.36 13.91 -14.18
N SER A 23 7.69 13.88 -14.39
CA SER A 23 8.60 12.92 -13.75
C SER A 23 8.69 13.14 -12.25
N ILE A 24 8.76 14.41 -11.81
CA ILE A 24 8.73 14.77 -10.39
C ILE A 24 7.41 14.31 -9.76
N LEU A 25 6.26 14.63 -10.38
CA LEU A 25 4.95 14.17 -9.88
C LEU A 25 4.87 12.65 -9.80
N GLY A 26 5.32 11.95 -10.85
CA GLY A 26 5.33 10.50 -10.89
C GLY A 26 6.16 9.86 -9.79
N ALA A 27 7.27 10.50 -9.38
CA ALA A 27 8.09 10.01 -8.27
C ALA A 27 7.34 10.01 -6.93
N PHE A 28 6.36 10.90 -6.74
CA PHE A 28 5.58 10.99 -5.50
C PHE A 28 4.38 10.04 -5.44
N TYR A 29 3.90 9.52 -6.57
CA TYR A 29 2.71 8.66 -6.60
C TYR A 29 2.98 7.19 -6.23
N GLY A 30 4.23 6.76 -6.15
CA GLY A 30 4.58 5.35 -5.99
C GLY A 30 4.40 4.55 -7.29
N ALA A 31 4.96 3.33 -7.34
CA ALA A 31 5.15 2.61 -8.60
C ALA A 31 3.85 2.25 -9.35
N GLN A 32 2.81 1.86 -8.62
CA GLN A 32 1.52 1.44 -9.21
C GLN A 32 0.79 2.62 -9.85
N GLU A 33 0.63 3.71 -9.11
CA GLU A 33 -0.06 4.92 -9.58
C GLU A 33 0.74 5.65 -10.66
N ALA A 34 2.07 5.72 -10.53
CA ALA A 34 2.93 6.26 -11.58
C ALA A 34 2.77 5.50 -12.89
N LYS A 35 2.72 4.14 -12.84
CA LYS A 35 2.46 3.32 -14.02
C LYS A 35 1.11 3.64 -14.65
N SER A 36 0.05 3.80 -13.86
CA SER A 36 -1.28 4.17 -14.35
C SER A 36 -1.25 5.54 -15.04
N PHE A 37 -0.65 6.53 -14.36
CA PHE A 37 -0.52 7.90 -14.85
C PHE A 37 0.24 7.99 -16.19
N PHE A 38 1.44 7.40 -16.28
CA PHE A 38 2.28 7.48 -17.49
C PHE A 38 1.76 6.68 -18.68
N ASN A 39 0.83 5.75 -18.47
CA ASN A 39 0.16 4.99 -19.54
C ASN A 39 -1.23 5.52 -19.90
N SER A 40 -1.67 6.61 -19.24
CA SER A 40 -2.93 7.29 -19.56
C SER A 40 -2.99 7.79 -21.01
N ILE A 41 -4.19 8.04 -21.52
CA ILE A 41 -4.41 8.51 -22.91
C ILE A 41 -3.63 9.81 -23.21
N PRO A 42 -3.66 10.85 -22.33
CA PRO A 42 -2.91 12.08 -22.58
C PRO A 42 -1.39 11.85 -22.68
N LEU A 43 -0.83 11.05 -21.78
CA LEU A 43 0.61 10.81 -21.75
C LEU A 43 1.06 9.89 -22.89
N ARG A 44 0.23 8.96 -23.34
CA ARG A 44 0.46 8.25 -24.62
C ARG A 44 0.61 9.24 -25.77
N GLY A 45 -0.30 10.21 -25.90
CA GLY A 45 -0.21 11.27 -26.91
C GLY A 45 1.08 12.07 -26.80
N TYR A 46 1.47 12.43 -25.57
CA TYR A 46 2.73 13.11 -25.28
C TYR A 46 3.95 12.31 -25.78
N TRP A 47 4.02 11.00 -25.49
CA TRP A 47 5.13 10.15 -25.93
C TRP A 47 5.25 10.06 -27.45
N TYR A 48 4.13 9.89 -28.17
CA TYR A 48 4.13 9.93 -29.64
C TYR A 48 4.58 11.29 -30.16
N GLY A 49 4.11 12.38 -29.56
CA GLY A 49 4.53 13.73 -29.91
C GLY A 49 6.03 13.93 -29.72
N LEU A 50 6.58 13.47 -28.60
CA LEU A 50 8.01 13.54 -28.32
C LEU A 50 8.84 12.72 -29.33
N ALA A 51 8.39 11.50 -29.67
CA ALA A 51 9.04 10.67 -30.69
C ALA A 51 9.04 11.35 -32.07
N ILE A 52 7.89 11.90 -32.50
CA ILE A 52 7.78 12.66 -33.75
C ILE A 52 8.72 13.86 -33.73
N LEU A 53 8.78 14.59 -32.61
CA LEU A 53 9.63 15.77 -32.47
C LEU A 53 11.12 15.42 -32.61
N LEU A 54 11.56 14.30 -32.04
CA LEU A 54 12.92 13.78 -32.20
C LEU A 54 13.22 13.39 -33.66
N VAL A 55 12.29 12.70 -34.33
CA VAL A 55 12.43 12.32 -35.76
C VAL A 55 12.49 13.55 -36.66
N VAL A 56 11.58 14.52 -36.46
CA VAL A 56 11.59 15.79 -37.20
C VAL A 56 12.87 16.58 -36.93
N GLY A 57 13.40 16.50 -35.70
CA GLY A 57 14.69 17.04 -35.33
C GLY A 57 15.81 16.59 -36.28
N PHE A 58 15.92 15.29 -36.54
CA PHE A 58 16.91 14.74 -37.48
C PHE A 58 16.78 15.31 -38.91
N ALA A 59 15.55 15.49 -39.39
CA ALA A 59 15.30 16.04 -40.73
C ALA A 59 15.63 17.53 -40.83
N VAL A 60 15.32 18.31 -39.79
CA VAL A 60 15.46 19.78 -39.79
C VAL A 60 16.88 20.21 -39.44
N PHE A 61 17.55 19.48 -38.56
CA PHE A 61 18.90 19.80 -38.09
C PHE A 61 19.91 18.76 -38.56
N GLY A 62 20.37 18.88 -39.81
CA GLY A 62 21.36 17.94 -40.39
C GLY A 62 22.68 17.83 -39.60
N ARG A 63 22.98 18.76 -38.67
CA ARG A 63 24.11 18.63 -37.73
C ARG A 63 23.94 17.45 -36.77
N LEU A 64 22.70 17.07 -36.44
CA LEU A 64 22.39 15.89 -35.61
C LEU A 64 22.90 14.61 -36.27
N LEU A 65 22.79 14.49 -37.59
CA LEU A 65 23.24 13.31 -38.33
C LEU A 65 24.76 13.28 -38.54
N ARG A 66 25.39 14.46 -38.67
CA ARG A 66 26.83 14.58 -39.01
C ARG A 66 27.75 14.52 -37.80
N LYS A 67 27.24 14.74 -36.59
CA LYS A 67 28.05 14.73 -35.36
C LYS A 67 27.67 13.50 -34.53
N PRO A 68 28.59 12.52 -34.35
CA PRO A 68 28.25 11.22 -33.79
C PRO A 68 27.70 11.30 -32.36
N GLY A 69 28.23 12.19 -31.51
CA GLY A 69 27.71 12.37 -30.15
C GLY A 69 26.28 12.91 -30.13
N LEU A 70 25.97 13.90 -30.97
CA LEU A 70 24.62 14.45 -31.09
C LEU A 70 23.63 13.41 -31.66
N PHE A 71 24.06 12.65 -32.66
CA PHE A 71 23.29 11.54 -33.22
C PHE A 71 22.94 10.52 -32.13
N MET A 72 23.94 10.02 -31.40
CA MET A 72 23.78 8.98 -30.40
C MET A 72 22.84 9.38 -29.27
N VAL A 73 22.89 10.62 -28.79
CA VAL A 73 21.98 11.10 -27.73
C VAL A 73 20.52 11.01 -28.20
N HIS A 74 20.22 11.53 -29.39
CA HIS A 74 18.84 11.57 -29.89
C HIS A 74 18.35 10.19 -30.34
N ALA A 75 19.22 9.41 -30.99
CA ALA A 75 18.93 8.04 -31.37
C ALA A 75 18.70 7.16 -30.14
N GLY A 76 19.50 7.34 -29.08
CA GLY A 76 19.32 6.68 -27.79
C GLY A 76 17.95 6.99 -27.18
N CYS A 77 17.53 8.27 -27.16
CA CYS A 77 16.19 8.64 -26.70
C CYS A 77 15.09 7.95 -27.50
N LEU A 78 15.21 7.90 -28.83
CA LEU A 78 14.26 7.18 -29.68
C LEU A 78 14.23 5.68 -29.39
N LEU A 79 15.39 5.05 -29.16
CA LEU A 79 15.48 3.63 -28.80
C LEU A 79 14.85 3.36 -27.43
N VAL A 80 15.03 4.24 -26.45
CA VAL A 80 14.38 4.13 -25.13
C VAL A 80 12.86 4.22 -25.27
N LEU A 81 12.35 5.19 -26.05
CA LEU A 81 10.92 5.31 -26.31
C LEU A 81 10.39 4.07 -27.04
N ALA A 82 11.07 3.61 -28.09
CA ALA A 82 10.70 2.41 -28.84
C ALA A 82 10.68 1.17 -27.95
N GLY A 83 11.69 1.00 -27.08
CA GLY A 83 11.75 -0.09 -26.10
C GLY A 83 10.59 -0.03 -25.09
N GLY A 84 10.28 1.16 -24.56
CA GLY A 84 9.12 1.36 -23.69
C GLY A 84 7.80 1.02 -24.37
N MET A 85 7.63 1.44 -25.64
CA MET A 85 6.45 1.10 -26.44
C MET A 85 6.36 -0.39 -26.75
N TRP A 86 7.49 -1.06 -27.00
CA TRP A 86 7.56 -2.50 -27.20
C TRP A 86 7.17 -3.29 -25.94
N GLY A 87 7.44 -2.74 -24.75
CA GLY A 87 6.98 -3.28 -23.46
C GLY A 87 5.52 -2.99 -23.11
N SER A 88 4.80 -2.21 -23.93
CA SER A 88 3.38 -1.95 -23.71
C SER A 88 2.51 -3.16 -24.08
N GLN A 89 1.24 -3.17 -23.68
CA GLN A 89 0.29 -4.23 -24.05
C GLN A 89 0.15 -4.37 -25.57
N ALA A 90 0.13 -3.26 -26.31
CA ALA A 90 0.11 -3.27 -27.77
C ALA A 90 1.42 -3.83 -28.36
N GLY A 91 2.56 -3.49 -27.76
CA GLY A 91 3.87 -4.04 -28.13
C GLY A 91 3.95 -5.54 -27.92
N HIS A 92 3.42 -6.06 -26.81
CA HIS A 92 3.31 -7.50 -26.56
C HIS A 92 2.40 -8.22 -27.56
N GLN A 93 1.25 -7.65 -27.90
CA GLN A 93 0.37 -8.21 -28.94
C GLN A 93 1.06 -8.25 -30.31
N LEU A 94 1.82 -7.21 -30.66
CA LEU A 94 2.57 -7.18 -31.90
C LEU A 94 3.71 -8.21 -31.89
N ALA A 95 4.44 -8.33 -30.79
CA ALA A 95 5.50 -9.32 -30.62
C ALA A 95 4.96 -10.76 -30.71
N GLU A 96 3.78 -11.03 -30.13
CA GLU A 96 3.11 -12.33 -30.25
C GLU A 96 2.75 -12.63 -31.71
N ARG A 97 2.22 -11.65 -32.44
CA ARG A 97 1.89 -11.81 -33.88
C ARG A 97 3.10 -12.00 -34.78
N LEU A 98 4.19 -11.26 -34.52
CA LEU A 98 5.37 -11.25 -35.39
C LEU A 98 6.40 -12.34 -35.05
N LEU A 99 6.57 -12.64 -33.77
CA LEU A 99 7.64 -13.52 -33.27
C LEU A 99 7.10 -14.79 -32.58
N GLY A 100 5.78 -14.92 -32.38
CA GLY A 100 5.18 -16.01 -31.63
C GLY A 100 5.51 -15.99 -30.13
N THR A 101 6.17 -14.93 -29.64
CA THR A 101 6.61 -14.84 -28.25
C THR A 101 5.49 -14.30 -27.38
N ARG A 102 4.85 -15.17 -26.60
CA ARG A 102 3.85 -14.77 -25.60
C ARG A 102 4.54 -14.42 -24.28
N LYS A 103 4.46 -13.15 -23.88
CA LYS A 103 4.91 -12.70 -22.55
C LYS A 103 3.74 -12.64 -21.58
N ILE A 104 3.97 -12.99 -20.32
CA ILE A 104 2.99 -12.86 -19.24
C ILE A 104 3.21 -11.47 -18.60
N PRO A 105 2.32 -10.48 -18.82
CA PRO A 105 2.56 -9.10 -18.37
C PRO A 105 2.29 -8.90 -16.88
N ARG A 106 1.41 -9.73 -16.30
CA ARG A 106 1.03 -9.76 -14.88
C ARG A 106 0.50 -11.14 -14.56
N GLY A 107 0.74 -11.59 -13.34
CA GLY A 107 0.17 -12.80 -12.78
C GLY A 107 0.48 -12.90 -11.30
N TYR A 108 -0.05 -13.93 -10.67
CA TYR A 108 0.11 -14.23 -9.25
C TYR A 108 0.86 -15.53 -9.09
N ILE A 109 1.61 -15.67 -8.00
CA ILE A 109 2.23 -16.93 -7.62
C ILE A 109 1.78 -17.18 -6.18
N VAL A 110 1.13 -18.31 -5.95
CA VAL A 110 0.73 -18.75 -4.62
C VAL A 110 1.83 -19.64 -4.09
N ILE A 111 2.50 -19.23 -3.03
CA ILE A 111 3.62 -19.98 -2.44
C ILE A 111 3.28 -20.28 -0.99
N TYR A 112 3.17 -21.56 -0.66
CA TYR A 112 3.00 -22.01 0.72
C TYR A 112 4.36 -22.18 1.40
N GLU A 113 4.38 -22.05 2.72
CA GLU A 113 5.60 -22.21 3.51
C GLU A 113 6.21 -23.59 3.30
N GLY A 114 7.54 -23.63 3.12
CA GLY A 114 8.30 -24.83 2.81
C GLY A 114 8.18 -25.31 1.36
N GLN A 115 7.27 -24.77 0.55
CA GLN A 115 7.06 -25.14 -0.85
C GLN A 115 7.78 -24.21 -1.82
N ALA A 116 8.19 -24.78 -2.95
CA ALA A 116 8.73 -24.05 -4.08
C ALA A 116 7.70 -24.06 -5.22
N GLU A 117 7.43 -22.89 -5.79
CA GLU A 117 6.46 -22.73 -6.86
C GLU A 117 7.10 -22.02 -8.05
N LYS A 118 6.62 -22.36 -9.25
CA LYS A 118 7.05 -21.72 -10.51
C LYS A 118 5.87 -21.34 -11.40
N ASN A 119 4.67 -21.80 -11.07
CA ASN A 119 3.47 -21.53 -11.86
C ASN A 119 3.00 -20.09 -11.64
N VAL A 120 2.77 -19.39 -12.75
CA VAL A 120 2.16 -18.07 -12.76
C VAL A 120 0.67 -18.24 -13.04
N LEU A 121 -0.16 -17.79 -12.13
CA LEU A 121 -1.62 -17.90 -12.15
C LEU A 121 -2.27 -16.57 -12.53
N ALA A 122 -3.49 -16.65 -13.05
CA ALA A 122 -4.38 -15.51 -13.22
C ALA A 122 -4.89 -15.01 -11.86
N GLU A 123 -5.60 -13.88 -11.88
CA GLU A 123 -6.15 -13.24 -10.67
C GLU A 123 -7.18 -14.10 -9.92
N ASP A 124 -7.77 -15.10 -10.60
CA ASP A 124 -8.67 -16.07 -9.97
C ASP A 124 -7.95 -17.21 -9.24
N PHE A 125 -6.61 -17.22 -9.26
CA PHE A 125 -5.74 -18.24 -8.68
C PHE A 125 -6.00 -19.67 -9.16
N LYS A 126 -6.72 -19.85 -10.27
CA LYS A 126 -7.07 -21.17 -10.84
C LYS A 126 -6.46 -21.38 -12.21
N HIS A 127 -6.50 -20.37 -13.07
CA HIS A 127 -5.98 -20.51 -14.43
C HIS A 127 -4.48 -20.24 -14.47
N GLN A 128 -3.71 -21.23 -14.95
CA GLN A 128 -2.29 -21.06 -15.18
C GLN A 128 -2.03 -20.23 -16.46
N LEU A 129 -1.26 -19.15 -16.30
CA LEU A 129 -0.79 -18.30 -17.38
C LEU A 129 0.54 -18.78 -17.98
N GLY A 130 1.34 -19.51 -17.18
CA GLY A 130 2.58 -20.16 -17.60
C GLY A 130 3.49 -20.49 -16.43
N GLU A 131 4.79 -20.60 -16.69
CA GLU A 131 5.81 -20.94 -15.68
C GLU A 131 7.00 -19.99 -15.75
N LEU A 132 7.58 -19.68 -14.59
CA LEU A 132 8.87 -19.03 -14.50
C LEU A 132 10.00 -20.00 -14.89
N PRO A 133 11.12 -19.49 -15.44
CA PRO A 133 12.31 -20.31 -15.73
C PRO A 133 13.09 -20.71 -14.46
N PHE A 134 12.59 -20.35 -13.28
CA PHE A 134 13.14 -20.69 -11.96
C PHE A 134 11.97 -20.85 -10.97
N SER A 135 12.22 -21.51 -9.84
CA SER A 135 11.24 -21.64 -8.76
C SER A 135 11.54 -20.67 -7.62
N ILE A 136 10.48 -20.12 -7.01
CA ILE A 136 10.55 -19.30 -5.80
C ILE A 136 10.09 -20.15 -4.63
N LYS A 137 10.86 -20.19 -3.54
CA LYS A 137 10.53 -20.94 -2.32
C LYS A 137 10.25 -20.01 -1.16
N LEU A 138 9.10 -20.17 -0.50
CA LEU A 138 8.82 -19.50 0.77
C LEU A 138 9.47 -20.33 1.89
N LYS A 139 10.58 -19.83 2.43
CA LYS A 139 11.36 -20.56 3.43
C LYS A 139 10.63 -20.65 4.78
N ASP A 140 10.12 -19.51 5.25
CA ASP A 140 9.56 -19.30 6.58
C ASP A 140 8.60 -18.10 6.47
N PHE A 141 7.42 -18.19 7.08
CA PHE A 141 6.44 -17.12 7.13
C PHE A 141 6.19 -16.74 8.60
N ARG A 142 6.47 -15.47 8.94
CA ARG A 142 6.30 -14.97 10.30
C ARG A 142 5.30 -13.82 10.30
N LEU A 143 4.36 -13.91 11.23
CA LEU A 143 3.45 -12.83 11.54
C LEU A 143 3.85 -12.24 12.89
N GLU A 144 4.41 -11.03 12.88
CA GLU A 144 4.77 -10.31 14.10
C GLU A 144 3.59 -9.42 14.52
N TYR A 145 3.11 -9.64 15.74
CA TYR A 145 2.10 -8.78 16.35
C TYR A 145 2.82 -7.70 17.15
N TYR A 146 2.83 -6.47 16.63
CA TYR A 146 3.28 -5.33 17.41
C TYR A 146 2.20 -4.99 18.43
N GLU A 147 2.58 -4.99 19.71
CA GLU A 147 1.72 -4.44 20.76
C GLU A 147 1.39 -2.99 20.41
N ALA A 148 0.14 -2.61 20.66
CA ALA A 148 -0.36 -1.29 20.32
C ALA A 148 0.61 -0.20 20.82
N ASP A 149 1.11 0.59 19.89
CA ASP A 149 1.96 1.77 20.14
C ASP A 149 1.24 2.70 21.14
N GLU A 150 1.94 3.65 21.78
CA GLU A 150 1.34 4.63 22.72
C GLU A 150 0.11 5.39 22.15
N LYS A 151 -0.07 5.35 20.82
CA LYS A 151 -1.20 5.93 20.09
C LYS A 151 -2.45 5.05 20.01
N SER A 152 -2.36 3.78 20.39
CA SER A 152 -3.42 2.78 20.26
C SER A 152 -3.73 2.10 21.61
N VAL A 153 -3.67 2.87 22.70
CA VAL A 153 -4.06 2.37 24.03
C VAL A 153 -5.55 2.01 24.01
N PRO A 154 -5.95 0.82 24.48
CA PRO A 154 -7.36 0.44 24.48
C PRO A 154 -8.19 1.46 25.27
N GLN A 155 -9.41 1.73 24.82
CA GLN A 155 -10.31 2.69 25.46
C GLN A 155 -11.56 1.99 25.98
N LEU A 156 -11.96 2.34 27.19
CA LEU A 156 -13.26 1.99 27.74
C LEU A 156 -14.26 3.05 27.32
N HIS A 157 -15.24 2.66 26.51
CA HIS A 157 -16.37 3.51 26.15
C HIS A 157 -17.52 3.27 27.14
N ILE A 158 -18.00 4.34 27.75
CA ILE A 158 -19.08 4.32 28.74
C ILE A 158 -20.24 5.13 28.17
N GLU A 159 -21.33 4.45 27.84
CA GLU A 159 -22.56 5.11 27.40
C GLU A 159 -23.50 5.31 28.60
N THR A 160 -23.85 6.56 28.87
CA THR A 160 -24.83 6.89 29.91
C THR A 160 -26.25 6.71 29.38
N GLN A 161 -27.24 6.59 30.27
CA GLN A 161 -28.65 6.51 29.87
C GLN A 161 -29.14 7.76 29.12
N GLU A 162 -28.42 8.89 29.24
CA GLU A 162 -28.70 10.13 28.53
C GLU A 162 -28.04 10.17 27.14
N GLY A 163 -27.41 9.08 26.70
CA GLY A 163 -26.74 8.96 25.40
C GLY A 163 -25.38 9.66 25.34
N GLN A 164 -24.81 10.07 26.48
CA GLN A 164 -23.44 10.60 26.51
C GLN A 164 -22.44 9.45 26.46
N CYS A 165 -21.48 9.54 25.54
CA CYS A 165 -20.36 8.62 25.47
C CYS A 165 -19.14 9.24 26.14
N LEU A 166 -18.70 8.63 27.24
CA LEU A 166 -17.48 8.98 27.94
C LEU A 166 -16.38 7.99 27.55
N GLN A 167 -15.15 8.47 27.41
CA GLN A 167 -13.98 7.65 27.11
C GLN A 167 -13.01 7.68 28.27
N LEU A 168 -12.52 6.51 28.65
CA LEU A 168 -11.47 6.34 29.65
C LEU A 168 -10.36 5.47 29.07
N VAL A 169 -9.11 5.88 29.23
CA VAL A 169 -7.96 5.06 28.81
C VAL A 169 -7.94 3.79 29.65
N ALA A 170 -7.89 2.63 29.00
CA ALA A 170 -7.91 1.33 29.67
C ALA A 170 -6.56 1.00 30.33
N ARG A 171 -6.20 1.74 31.38
CA ARG A 171 -4.97 1.55 32.15
C ARG A 171 -5.29 1.44 33.63
N THR A 172 -4.67 0.48 34.30
CA THR A 172 -4.83 0.28 35.75
C THR A 172 -4.57 1.58 36.52
N GLY A 173 -5.53 1.96 37.36
CA GLY A 173 -5.48 3.17 38.18
C GLY A 173 -6.23 4.36 37.59
N GLU A 174 -6.53 4.37 36.29
CA GLU A 174 -7.31 5.44 35.65
C GLU A 174 -8.75 5.46 36.18
N GLN A 175 -9.32 6.66 36.29
CA GLN A 175 -10.68 6.86 36.79
C GLN A 175 -11.38 8.01 36.09
N ILE A 176 -12.71 7.95 36.04
CA ILE A 176 -13.56 8.99 35.46
C ILE A 176 -14.80 9.20 36.33
N SER A 177 -15.20 10.47 36.49
CA SER A 177 -16.49 10.83 37.07
C SER A 177 -17.58 10.72 36.01
N LEU A 178 -18.72 10.12 36.35
CA LEU A 178 -19.86 9.97 35.44
C LEU A 178 -20.74 11.23 35.37
N GLY A 179 -20.34 12.31 36.05
CA GLY A 179 -21.08 13.56 36.18
C GLY A 179 -21.64 13.77 37.59
N GLU A 180 -22.22 14.95 37.83
CA GLU A 180 -22.77 15.31 39.14
C GLU A 180 -23.83 14.29 39.58
N GLY A 181 -23.64 13.73 40.78
CA GLY A 181 -24.57 12.76 41.38
C GLY A 181 -24.67 11.42 40.66
N LYS A 182 -23.72 11.06 39.77
CA LYS A 182 -23.74 9.80 38.99
C LYS A 182 -22.66 8.79 39.38
N GLY A 183 -21.75 9.15 40.28
CA GLY A 183 -20.70 8.27 40.78
C GLY A 183 -19.43 8.29 39.92
N ARG A 184 -18.56 7.29 40.10
CA ARG A 184 -17.27 7.18 39.40
C ARG A 184 -16.97 5.76 38.96
N ILE A 185 -16.15 5.65 37.91
CA ILE A 185 -15.59 4.38 37.44
C ILE A 185 -14.08 4.43 37.55
N LYS A 186 -13.48 3.36 38.06
CA LYS A 186 -12.02 3.18 38.15
C LYS A 186 -11.62 1.86 37.54
N ILE A 187 -10.48 1.85 36.84
CA ILE A 187 -9.88 0.65 36.29
C ILE A 187 -8.97 0.01 37.31
N ILE A 188 -9.30 -1.24 37.68
CA ILE A 188 -8.58 -1.99 38.71
C ILE A 188 -7.55 -2.92 38.10
N ASN A 189 -7.88 -3.58 37.00
CA ASN A 189 -6.98 -4.46 36.27
C ASN A 189 -7.24 -4.43 34.76
N THR A 190 -6.23 -4.81 34.00
CA THR A 190 -6.31 -5.06 32.56
C THR A 190 -5.78 -6.45 32.28
N PHE A 191 -6.43 -7.15 31.35
CA PHE A 191 -6.11 -8.52 30.96
C PHE A 191 -5.94 -8.57 29.46
N ARG A 192 -4.90 -9.25 28.98
CA ARG A 192 -4.67 -9.48 27.55
C ARG A 192 -5.40 -10.73 27.06
N ASN A 193 -5.55 -11.71 27.93
CA ASN A 193 -6.21 -12.97 27.69
C ASN A 193 -6.94 -13.42 28.97
N PHE A 194 -8.09 -12.80 29.22
CA PHE A 194 -8.90 -13.03 30.42
C PHE A 194 -9.34 -14.50 30.52
N LYS A 195 -8.96 -15.16 31.62
CA LYS A 195 -9.41 -16.51 31.95
C LYS A 195 -10.00 -16.54 33.36
N ILE A 196 -11.13 -17.21 33.48
CA ILE A 196 -11.82 -17.47 34.75
C ILE A 196 -11.86 -18.97 34.99
N ARG A 197 -11.37 -19.42 36.15
CA ARG A 197 -11.51 -20.79 36.63
C ARG A 197 -12.37 -20.81 37.89
N LEU A 198 -13.12 -21.89 38.05
CA LEU A 198 -13.92 -22.14 39.23
C LEU A 198 -13.38 -23.43 39.88
N ASP A 199 -12.54 -23.28 40.89
CA ASP A 199 -11.92 -24.41 41.60
C ASP A 199 -12.53 -24.46 43.00
N ASP A 200 -13.21 -25.57 43.32
CA ASP A 200 -13.86 -25.81 44.63
C ASP A 200 -14.80 -24.65 45.06
N GLY A 201 -15.61 -24.15 44.12
CA GLY A 201 -16.52 -23.02 44.33
C GLY A 201 -15.84 -21.65 44.43
N LYS A 202 -14.50 -21.59 44.39
CA LYS A 202 -13.74 -20.35 44.40
C LYS A 202 -13.40 -19.91 42.97
N LYS A 203 -13.85 -18.69 42.63
CA LYS A 203 -13.51 -18.03 41.37
C LYS A 203 -12.06 -17.53 41.42
N THR A 204 -11.24 -17.97 40.48
CA THR A 204 -9.87 -17.51 40.27
C THR A 204 -9.78 -16.87 38.89
N VAL A 205 -9.28 -15.64 38.82
CA VAL A 205 -9.13 -14.87 37.59
C VAL A 205 -7.65 -14.74 37.28
N THR A 206 -7.25 -15.01 36.04
CA THR A 206 -5.86 -14.98 35.58
C THR A 206 -5.77 -14.35 34.20
N ASP A 207 -4.67 -13.65 33.94
CA ASP A 207 -4.27 -13.32 32.57
C ASP A 207 -3.50 -14.51 31.99
N GLY A 208 -4.06 -15.16 30.96
CA GLY A 208 -3.50 -16.38 30.40
C GLY A 208 -2.26 -16.11 29.55
N GLU A 209 -1.27 -17.00 29.63
CA GLU A 209 -0.16 -17.02 28.66
C GLU A 209 -0.70 -17.35 27.25
N GLY A 210 -0.18 -16.67 26.22
CA GLY A 210 -0.54 -16.86 24.81
C GLY A 210 -0.91 -15.56 24.08
N PRO A 211 -1.39 -15.64 22.83
CA PRO A 211 -1.85 -14.49 22.07
C PRO A 211 -3.02 -13.77 22.78
N ALA A 212 -3.12 -12.45 22.56
CA ALA A 212 -4.14 -11.58 23.16
C ALA A 212 -5.52 -11.78 22.51
N GLU A 213 -6.11 -12.95 22.69
CA GLU A 213 -7.36 -13.36 22.03
C GLU A 213 -8.63 -12.93 22.78
N ASN A 214 -8.52 -12.58 24.07
CA ASN A 214 -9.66 -12.25 24.92
C ASN A 214 -9.33 -11.10 25.88
N PRO A 215 -9.14 -9.87 25.38
CA PRO A 215 -8.83 -8.73 26.21
C PRO A 215 -10.02 -8.33 27.08
N ALA A 216 -9.75 -7.99 28.34
CA ALA A 216 -10.77 -7.53 29.28
C ALA A 216 -10.22 -6.49 30.25
N VAL A 217 -11.11 -5.67 30.79
CA VAL A 217 -10.82 -4.67 31.82
C VAL A 217 -11.71 -4.92 33.02
N GLU A 218 -11.11 -4.97 34.21
CA GLU A 218 -11.86 -4.96 35.46
C GLU A 218 -12.08 -3.52 35.91
N VAL A 219 -13.35 -3.15 36.04
CA VAL A 219 -13.77 -1.84 36.49
C VAL A 219 -14.45 -1.93 37.84
N GLU A 220 -14.14 -0.99 38.72
CA GLU A 220 -14.89 -0.72 39.93
C GLU A 220 -15.82 0.45 39.65
N ILE A 221 -17.11 0.25 39.91
CA ILE A 221 -18.17 1.24 39.70
C ILE A 221 -18.66 1.64 41.08
N GLU A 222 -18.39 2.89 41.47
CA GLU A 222 -18.88 3.48 42.70
C GLU A 222 -20.11 4.32 42.41
N ARG A 223 -21.19 4.02 43.14
CA ARG A 223 -22.47 4.71 43.05
C ARG A 223 -22.48 5.95 43.95
N PRO A 224 -23.40 6.89 43.71
CA PRO A 224 -23.54 8.11 44.52
C PRO A 224 -23.85 7.85 46.00
N ASP A 225 -24.41 6.69 46.32
CA ASP A 225 -24.72 6.25 47.68
C ASP A 225 -23.50 5.69 48.44
N GLY A 226 -22.31 5.73 47.82
CA GLY A 226 -21.05 5.21 48.37
C GLY A 226 -20.91 3.68 48.25
N THR A 227 -21.88 2.99 47.64
CA THR A 227 -21.76 1.55 47.38
C THR A 227 -20.98 1.30 46.09
N GLY A 228 -20.14 0.27 46.09
CA GLY A 228 -19.29 -0.10 44.95
C GLY A 228 -19.52 -1.54 44.53
N TYR A 229 -19.32 -1.83 43.24
CA TYR A 229 -19.21 -3.19 42.73
C TYR A 229 -18.22 -3.26 41.59
N SER A 230 -17.58 -4.43 41.41
CA SER A 230 -16.67 -4.67 40.29
C SER A 230 -17.34 -5.43 39.16
N ARG A 231 -16.86 -5.19 37.93
CA ARG A 231 -17.31 -5.90 36.73
C ARG A 231 -16.17 -6.04 35.73
N TYR A 232 -16.23 -7.10 34.92
CA TYR A 232 -15.35 -7.27 33.77
C TYR A 232 -16.05 -6.77 32.50
N VAL A 233 -15.34 -5.97 31.72
CA VAL A 233 -15.76 -5.44 30.43
C VAL A 233 -14.84 -6.00 29.36
N PHE A 234 -15.41 -6.46 28.25
CA PHE A 234 -14.68 -7.10 27.16
C PHE A 234 -14.69 -6.21 25.92
N GLU A 235 -13.69 -6.38 25.06
CA GLU A 235 -13.69 -5.76 23.73
C GLU A 235 -14.93 -6.20 22.93
N ARG A 236 -15.49 -5.29 22.13
CA ARG A 236 -16.72 -5.50 21.37
C ARG A 236 -16.49 -5.26 19.89
#